data_AF-A0A836BWY5-F1
#
_entry.id   AF-A0A836BWY5-F1
#
_cell.length_a   1.000
_cell.length_b   1.000
_cell.length_c   1.000
_cell.angle_alpha   90.00
_cell.angle_beta   90.00
_cell.angle_gamma   90.00
#
_symmetry.space_group_name_H-M   'P 1'
#
loop_
_entity.id
_entity.type
_entity.pdbx_description
1 polymer ?
#
loop_
_entity_poly.entity_id
_entity_poly.type
_entity_poly.pdbx_seq_one_letter_code
_entity_poly.pdbx_strand_id
1 'polypeptide(L)'
;MCTSAWYSRTARPCGRADAGVAYEWSITKEALAGSSEEEWLHGTFSCGTARVVAKGFDWRPLLIWPRGKEAAGVYLCCDVPPVLLKPDARSLLGVVCPGPAQLVVWAPKDGGTQEAVFNGTYGSSFVPISRGVGETHALPLAAASAAGSNPVDRWARYLRDGKISGILTWQ
;
A
#
# COMPACT_ATOMS: atom_id res chain seq x y z
N MET A 1 6.89 -39.58 24.94
CA MET A 1 5.79 -38.63 25.22
C MET A 1 6.24 -37.72 26.35
N CYS A 2 6.40 -36.41 26.11
CA CYS A 2 6.81 -35.47 27.15
C CYS A 2 5.59 -34.98 27.93
N THR A 3 5.40 -35.50 29.15
CA THR A 3 4.34 -35.09 30.08
C THR A 3 4.94 -34.20 31.16
N SER A 4 5.20 -32.94 30.81
CA SER A 4 5.58 -31.93 31.82
C SER A 4 4.33 -31.31 32.42
N ALA A 5 4.26 -31.26 33.76
CA ALA A 5 3.19 -30.60 34.50
C ALA A 5 3.08 -29.09 34.22
N TRP A 6 4.09 -28.51 33.58
CA TRP A 6 4.15 -27.10 33.18
C TRP A 6 3.85 -26.86 31.70
N TYR A 7 3.63 -27.94 30.93
CA TYR A 7 3.30 -27.84 29.51
C TYR A 7 1.77 -27.78 29.33
N SER A 8 1.18 -26.64 29.66
CA SER A 8 -0.24 -26.35 29.41
C SER A 8 -0.43 -25.52 28.13
N ARG A 9 0.33 -25.80 27.07
CA ARG A 9 0.10 -25.12 25.79
C ARG A 9 -1.02 -25.82 25.03
N THR A 10 -2.20 -25.21 25.04
CA THR A 10 -3.06 -25.27 23.87
C THR A 10 -2.23 -24.84 22.66
N ALA A 11 -2.47 -25.49 21.50
CA ALA A 11 -1.84 -25.07 20.25
C ALA A 11 -1.98 -23.55 20.14
N ARG A 12 -0.86 -22.83 19.94
CA ARG A 12 -0.96 -21.38 19.71
C ARG A 12 -1.92 -21.21 18.53
N PRO A 13 -2.87 -20.28 18.59
CA PRO A 13 -3.69 -19.97 17.43
C PRO A 13 -2.76 -19.74 16.24
N CYS A 14 -2.80 -20.67 15.28
CA CYS A 14 -2.05 -20.55 14.03
C CYS A 14 -2.72 -19.55 13.08
N GLY A 15 -3.83 -18.95 13.51
CA GLY A 15 -4.56 -17.93 12.79
C GLY A 15 -3.86 -16.57 12.89
N ARG A 16 -3.90 -15.86 11.78
CA ARG A 16 -3.54 -14.45 11.69
C ARG A 16 -4.60 -13.63 12.43
N ALA A 17 -4.19 -12.83 13.41
CA ALA A 17 -5.08 -11.90 14.10
C ALA A 17 -5.60 -10.79 13.16
N ASP A 18 -4.92 -10.57 12.04
CA ASP A 18 -5.20 -9.53 11.04
C ASP A 18 -5.91 -10.06 9.77
N ALA A 19 -6.22 -11.36 9.70
CA ALA A 19 -6.96 -11.91 8.57
C ALA A 19 -8.37 -11.32 8.49
N GLY A 20 -8.75 -10.84 7.30
CA GLY A 20 -10.02 -10.17 7.04
C GLY A 20 -10.12 -8.74 7.56
N VAL A 21 -9.09 -8.21 8.24
CA VAL A 21 -9.09 -6.83 8.72
C VAL A 21 -8.80 -5.88 7.57
N ALA A 22 -9.71 -4.95 7.32
CA ALA A 22 -9.53 -3.89 6.34
C ALA A 22 -8.78 -2.71 6.98
N TYR A 23 -7.58 -2.45 6.49
CA TYR A 23 -6.75 -1.32 6.88
C TYR A 23 -7.01 -0.16 5.93
N GLU A 24 -7.74 0.85 6.39
CA GLU A 24 -7.95 2.08 5.65
C GLU A 24 -6.65 2.86 5.53
N TRP A 25 -6.36 3.36 4.33
CA TRP A 25 -5.19 4.17 4.05
C TRP A 25 -5.55 5.39 3.19
N SER A 26 -4.69 6.40 3.23
CA SER A 26 -4.87 7.60 2.42
C SER A 26 -3.55 8.31 2.08
N ILE A 27 -3.58 9.11 1.02
CA ILE A 27 -2.52 10.07 0.64
C ILE A 27 -3.18 11.44 0.57
N THR A 28 -2.66 12.40 1.32
CA THR A 28 -3.26 13.74 1.41
C THR A 28 -2.89 14.60 0.21
N LYS A 29 -3.70 15.63 -0.04
CA LYS A 29 -3.48 16.63 -1.07
C LYS A 29 -2.13 17.32 -0.90
N GLU A 30 -1.71 17.56 0.33
CA GLU A 30 -0.43 18.20 0.67
C GLU A 30 0.75 17.29 0.31
N ALA A 31 0.64 15.97 0.54
CA ALA A 31 1.63 15.01 0.10
C ALA A 31 1.74 14.96 -1.43
N LEU A 32 0.61 15.07 -2.14
CA LEU A 32 0.60 15.19 -3.60
C LEU A 32 1.21 16.52 -4.08
N ALA A 33 0.98 17.62 -3.35
CA ALA A 33 1.47 18.95 -3.72
C ALA A 33 2.97 19.11 -3.48
N GLY A 34 3.49 18.50 -2.40
CA GLY A 34 4.90 18.51 -2.05
C GLY A 34 5.78 17.63 -2.93
N SER A 35 5.17 16.80 -3.79
CA SER A 35 5.90 15.82 -4.56
C SER A 35 6.62 16.45 -5.76
N SER A 36 7.93 16.25 -5.81
CA SER A 36 8.82 16.57 -6.92
C SER A 36 8.85 15.44 -7.98
N GLU A 37 9.67 15.58 -9.02
CA GLU A 37 9.66 14.72 -10.20
C GLU A 37 9.97 13.24 -9.87
N GLU A 38 9.12 12.30 -10.30
CA GLU A 38 9.23 10.83 -10.08
C GLU A 38 9.08 10.36 -8.62
N GLU A 39 8.20 10.98 -7.85
CA GLU A 39 8.10 10.67 -6.42
C GLU A 39 7.26 9.43 -6.08
N TRP A 40 7.71 8.76 -5.04
CA TRP A 40 7.07 7.60 -4.43
C TRP A 40 6.15 8.08 -3.31
N LEU A 41 4.84 8.05 -3.54
CA LEU A 41 3.86 8.58 -2.62
C LEU A 41 3.31 7.47 -1.75
N HIS A 42 3.79 7.43 -0.51
CA HIS A 42 3.39 6.41 0.46
C HIS A 42 2.06 6.77 1.13
N GLY A 43 1.15 5.79 1.19
CA GLY A 43 -0.08 5.90 1.96
C GLY A 43 0.18 5.88 3.47
N THR A 44 -0.65 6.60 4.22
CA THR A 44 -0.72 6.53 5.69
C THR A 44 -2.03 5.86 6.09
N PHE A 45 -1.96 4.96 7.07
CA PHE A 45 -3.12 4.24 7.59
C PHE A 45 -3.92 5.10 8.58
N SER A 46 -5.22 4.82 8.72
CA SER A 46 -6.12 5.56 9.61
C SER A 46 -5.72 5.48 11.10
N CYS A 47 -4.96 4.45 11.48
CA CYS A 47 -4.35 4.34 12.82
C CYS A 47 -3.12 5.26 13.02
N GLY A 48 -2.78 6.11 12.04
CA GLY A 48 -1.67 7.06 12.09
C GLY A 48 -0.31 6.45 11.74
N THR A 49 -0.24 5.15 11.41
CA THR A 49 1.00 4.50 11.02
C THR A 49 1.22 4.60 9.50
N ALA A 50 2.47 4.68 9.07
CA ALA A 50 2.83 4.63 7.64
C ALA A 50 2.92 3.18 7.09
N ARG A 51 2.77 2.18 7.96
CA ARG A 51 3.02 0.77 7.67
C ARG A 51 2.22 -0.12 8.61
N VAL A 52 1.87 -1.31 8.11
CA VAL A 52 1.24 -2.38 8.88
C VAL A 52 2.09 -3.64 8.79
N VAL A 53 2.14 -4.41 9.88
CA VAL A 53 2.99 -5.60 9.95
C VAL A 53 2.17 -6.83 9.58
N ALA A 54 2.60 -7.55 8.55
CA ALA A 54 1.99 -8.81 8.13
C ALA A 54 3.08 -9.82 7.76
N LYS A 55 2.95 -11.05 8.28
CA LYS A 55 3.93 -12.14 8.12
C LYS A 55 5.38 -11.77 8.51
N GLY A 56 5.54 -10.84 9.46
CA GLY A 56 6.86 -10.37 9.89
C GLY A 56 7.51 -9.34 8.96
N PHE A 57 6.76 -8.76 8.03
CA PHE A 57 7.21 -7.70 7.13
C PHE A 57 6.36 -6.45 7.29
N ASP A 58 6.95 -5.29 6.98
CA ASP A 58 6.25 -4.01 6.94
C ASP A 58 5.63 -3.79 5.56
N TRP A 59 4.34 -3.52 5.51
CA TRP A 59 3.61 -3.32 4.27
C TRP A 59 3.03 -1.90 4.20
N ARG A 60 3.08 -1.31 3.01
CA ARG A 60 2.49 0.01 2.77
C ARG A 60 2.01 0.18 1.31
N PRO A 61 0.85 0.81 1.10
CA PRO A 61 0.42 1.28 -0.21
C PRO A 61 1.39 2.33 -0.75
N LEU A 62 1.62 2.29 -2.05
CA LEU A 62 2.47 3.21 -2.78
C LEU A 62 1.79 3.63 -4.08
N LEU A 63 1.75 4.93 -4.36
CA LEU A 63 1.52 5.45 -5.70
C LEU A 63 2.84 5.87 -6.33
N ILE A 64 3.07 5.47 -7.57
CA ILE A 64 4.20 5.93 -8.38
C ILE A 64 3.65 6.73 -9.55
N TRP A 65 4.10 7.96 -9.68
CA TRP A 65 3.69 8.83 -10.78
C TRP A 65 4.91 9.48 -11.44
N PRO A 66 5.43 8.89 -12.52
CA PRO A 66 6.54 9.47 -13.25
C PRO A 66 6.09 10.73 -14.02
N ARG A 67 6.99 11.70 -14.15
CA ARG A 67 6.68 12.96 -14.82
C ARG A 67 6.21 12.72 -16.26
N GLY A 68 5.22 13.49 -16.68
CA GLY A 68 4.69 13.44 -18.05
C GLY A 68 3.86 12.19 -18.37
N LYS A 69 3.63 11.29 -17.40
CA LYS A 69 2.72 10.17 -17.60
C LYS A 69 1.27 10.59 -17.43
N GLU A 70 0.40 9.92 -18.18
CA GLU A 70 -1.06 10.09 -18.16
C GLU A 70 -1.74 9.14 -17.18
N ALA A 71 -0.99 8.27 -16.52
CA ALA A 71 -1.51 7.40 -15.48
C ALA A 71 -0.49 7.32 -14.33
N ALA A 72 -1.02 7.11 -13.13
CA ALA A 72 -0.23 6.71 -11.97
C ALA A 72 -0.37 5.19 -11.74
N GLY A 73 0.71 4.60 -11.27
CA GLY A 73 0.70 3.20 -10.87
C GLY A 73 0.37 3.04 -9.38
N VAL A 74 -0.28 1.93 -9.05
CA VAL A 74 -0.67 1.55 -7.68
C VAL A 74 0.10 0.29 -7.30
N TYR A 75 0.83 0.37 -6.20
CA TYR A 75 1.73 -0.68 -5.73
C TYR A 75 1.51 -0.98 -4.26
N LEU A 76 1.82 -2.22 -3.90
CA LEU A 76 1.99 -2.67 -2.53
C LEU A 76 3.48 -2.89 -2.29
N CYS A 77 4.06 -2.08 -1.40
CA CYS A 77 5.45 -2.21 -0.98
C CYS A 77 5.59 -3.10 0.24
N CYS A 78 6.69 -3.85 0.25
CA CYS A 78 7.13 -4.65 1.37
C CYS A 78 8.52 -4.21 1.79
N ASP A 79 8.71 -3.91 3.07
CA ASP A 79 9.98 -3.56 3.68
C ASP A 79 10.33 -4.58 4.79
N VAL A 80 11.63 -4.77 5.02
CA VAL A 80 12.11 -5.55 6.17
C VAL A 80 12.06 -4.66 7.41
N PRO A 81 11.42 -5.10 8.50
CA PRO A 81 11.42 -4.36 9.76
C PRO A 81 12.86 -4.05 10.19
N PRO A 82 13.15 -2.83 10.69
CA PRO A 82 14.51 -2.43 11.07
C PRO A 82 15.22 -3.40 12.02
N VAL A 83 14.47 -4.07 12.89
CA VAL A 83 14.99 -5.06 13.86
C VAL A 83 15.57 -6.32 13.19
N LEU A 84 15.18 -6.60 11.94
CA LEU A 84 15.64 -7.75 11.16
C LEU A 84 16.73 -7.36 10.15
N LEU A 85 16.95 -6.05 9.93
CA LEU A 85 17.97 -5.55 9.02
C LEU A 85 19.36 -5.70 9.65
N LYS A 86 20.12 -6.70 9.21
CA LYS A 86 21.58 -6.72 9.43
C LYS A 86 22.24 -5.74 8.44
N PRO A 87 23.22 -4.92 8.87
CA PRO A 87 23.87 -3.92 8.01
C PRO A 87 24.36 -4.47 6.66
N ASP A 88 24.92 -5.68 6.67
CA ASP A 88 25.49 -6.33 5.46
C ASP A 88 24.45 -7.09 4.61
N ALA A 89 23.20 -7.19 5.07
CA ALA A 89 22.14 -7.94 4.40
C ALA A 89 21.26 -7.08 3.47
N ARG A 90 21.52 -5.76 3.38
CA ARG A 90 20.72 -4.84 2.55
C ARG A 90 20.80 -5.15 1.04
N SER A 91 21.85 -5.83 0.60
CA SER A 91 22.04 -6.26 -0.80
C SER A 91 21.31 -7.56 -1.16
N LEU A 92 20.76 -8.28 -0.17
CA LEU A 92 19.95 -9.46 -0.43
C LEU A 92 18.55 -9.00 -0.86
N LEU A 93 18.33 -8.97 -2.17
CA LEU A 93 17.02 -8.86 -2.82
C LEU A 93 16.16 -10.05 -2.39
N GLY A 94 15.59 -9.98 -1.19
CA GLY A 94 14.67 -10.98 -0.70
C GLY A 94 13.33 -10.86 -1.40
N VAL A 95 12.69 -12.01 -1.59
CA VAL A 95 11.30 -12.09 -2.04
C VAL A 95 10.43 -12.61 -0.92
N VAL A 96 9.25 -12.03 -0.76
CA VAL A 96 8.22 -12.53 0.18
C VAL A 96 6.93 -12.84 -0.57
N CYS A 97 6.22 -13.86 -0.12
CA CYS A 97 4.84 -14.08 -0.53
C CYS A 97 3.90 -13.48 0.52
N PRO A 98 3.20 -12.36 0.23
CA PRO A 98 2.25 -11.74 1.17
C PRO A 98 1.15 -12.70 1.64
N GLY A 99 0.91 -13.78 0.91
CA GLY A 99 -0.38 -14.46 0.92
C GLY A 99 -1.42 -13.62 0.16
N PRO A 100 -2.68 -14.06 0.11
CA PRO A 100 -3.73 -13.30 -0.55
C PRO A 100 -3.90 -11.95 0.17
N ALA A 101 -3.64 -10.86 -0.55
CA ALA A 101 -3.77 -9.49 -0.11
C ALA A 101 -4.49 -8.70 -1.20
N GLN A 102 -5.37 -7.79 -0.80
CA GLN A 102 -6.17 -6.97 -1.69
C GLN A 102 -5.90 -5.49 -1.40
N LEU A 103 -5.54 -4.73 -2.43
CA LEU A 103 -5.36 -3.28 -2.38
C LEU A 103 -6.41 -2.61 -3.26
N VAL A 104 -7.19 -1.72 -2.66
CA VAL A 104 -8.25 -0.99 -3.34
C VAL A 104 -7.98 0.50 -3.28
N VAL A 105 -8.26 1.22 -4.36
CA VAL A 105 -8.32 2.69 -4.38
C VAL A 105 -9.75 3.11 -4.70
N TRP A 106 -10.26 4.06 -3.93
CA TRP A 106 -11.59 4.61 -4.08
C TRP A 106 -11.55 5.96 -4.81
N ALA A 107 -12.57 6.22 -5.62
CA ALA A 107 -12.87 7.56 -6.14
C ALA A 107 -14.30 7.97 -5.74
N PRO A 108 -14.57 9.27 -5.58
CA PRO A 108 -15.94 9.78 -5.50
C PRO A 108 -16.75 9.38 -6.74
N LYS A 109 -18.01 9.04 -6.50
CA LYS A 109 -19.03 8.82 -7.52
C LYS A 109 -20.19 9.79 -7.30
N ASP A 110 -20.94 10.07 -8.35
CA ASP A 110 -22.16 10.89 -8.29
C ASP A 110 -23.06 10.45 -7.12
N GLY A 111 -23.62 11.44 -6.42
CA GLY A 111 -24.45 11.20 -5.23
C GLY A 111 -23.68 10.93 -3.93
N GLY A 112 -22.38 11.24 -3.88
CA GLY A 112 -21.57 11.19 -2.63
C GLY A 112 -21.11 9.78 -2.22
N THR A 113 -21.35 8.79 -3.08
CA THR A 113 -20.88 7.42 -2.91
C THR A 113 -19.41 7.29 -3.36
N GLN A 114 -18.80 6.14 -3.07
CA GLN A 114 -17.44 5.79 -3.53
C GLN A 114 -17.50 4.59 -4.45
N GLU A 115 -16.61 4.54 -5.45
CA GLU A 115 -16.41 3.39 -6.32
C GLU A 115 -14.95 2.94 -6.35
N ALA A 116 -14.73 1.63 -6.47
CA ALA A 116 -13.39 1.05 -6.59
C ALA A 116 -12.88 1.32 -8.00
N VAL A 117 -11.96 2.28 -8.13
CA VAL A 117 -11.29 2.60 -9.41
C VAL A 117 -10.07 1.72 -9.65
N PHE A 118 -9.54 1.11 -8.60
CA PHE A 118 -8.51 0.08 -8.66
C PHE A 118 -8.81 -0.99 -7.61
N ASN A 119 -8.64 -2.26 -7.98
CA ASN A 119 -8.79 -3.41 -7.09
C ASN A 119 -7.76 -4.48 -7.48
N GLY A 120 -6.57 -4.38 -6.89
CA GLY A 120 -5.46 -5.30 -7.12
C GLY A 120 -5.45 -6.43 -6.09
N THR A 121 -5.26 -7.66 -6.55
CA THR A 121 -5.03 -8.83 -5.67
C THR A 121 -3.60 -9.33 -5.85
N TYR A 122 -2.93 -9.58 -4.73
CA TYR A 122 -1.56 -10.08 -4.65
C TYR A 122 -1.58 -11.38 -3.84
N GLY A 123 -0.72 -12.35 -4.16
CA GLY A 123 -0.63 -13.58 -3.35
C GLY A 123 -0.18 -14.83 -4.09
N SER A 124 -0.24 -14.83 -5.42
CA SER A 124 0.34 -15.89 -6.26
C SER A 124 1.79 -15.61 -6.65
N SER A 125 2.27 -14.38 -6.45
CA SER A 125 3.60 -13.93 -6.86
C SER A 125 4.46 -13.49 -5.67
N PHE A 126 5.76 -13.63 -5.86
CA PHE A 126 6.79 -13.12 -4.98
C PHE A 126 6.91 -11.60 -5.13
N VAL A 127 6.98 -10.90 -4.00
CA VAL A 127 7.16 -9.44 -3.94
C VAL A 127 8.61 -9.13 -3.60
N PRO A 128 9.33 -8.37 -4.44
CA PRO A 128 10.66 -7.88 -4.10
C PRO A 128 10.57 -6.90 -2.93
N ILE A 129 11.41 -7.13 -1.92
CA ILE A 129 11.58 -6.21 -0.81
C ILE A 129 12.07 -4.85 -1.35
N SER A 130 11.55 -3.76 -0.80
CA SER A 130 11.85 -2.35 -1.12
C SER A 130 11.40 -1.83 -2.48
N ARG A 131 10.91 -2.67 -3.41
CA ARG A 131 10.51 -2.23 -4.77
C ARG A 131 8.98 -2.24 -4.97
N GLY A 132 8.28 -3.12 -4.26
CA GLY A 132 6.83 -3.28 -4.35
C GLY A 132 6.36 -4.04 -5.59
N VAL A 133 5.08 -4.40 -5.58
CA VAL A 133 4.37 -5.09 -6.67
C VAL A 133 3.09 -4.34 -6.98
N GLY A 134 2.72 -4.20 -8.25
CA GLY A 134 1.61 -3.33 -8.60
C GLY A 134 1.33 -3.25 -10.09
N GLU A 135 0.42 -2.35 -10.44
CA GLU A 135 0.00 -2.06 -11.80
C GLU A 135 0.44 -0.64 -12.17
N THR A 136 1.18 -0.49 -13.26
CA THR A 136 1.83 0.77 -13.64
C THR A 136 0.85 1.80 -14.19
N HIS A 137 -0.26 1.36 -14.79
CA HIS A 137 -1.28 2.24 -15.39
C HIS A 137 -2.63 2.13 -14.68
N ALA A 138 -2.60 1.99 -13.36
CA ALA A 138 -3.78 1.73 -12.54
C ALA A 138 -4.77 2.90 -12.49
N LEU A 139 -4.27 4.14 -12.45
CA LEU A 139 -5.09 5.33 -12.25
C LEU A 139 -4.88 6.33 -13.38
N PRO A 140 -5.78 6.39 -14.38
CA PRO A 140 -5.74 7.42 -15.42
C PRO A 140 -5.84 8.82 -14.82
N LEU A 141 -4.89 9.70 -15.15
CA LEU A 141 -4.82 11.07 -14.67
C LEU A 141 -5.39 12.03 -15.71
N ALA A 142 -5.88 13.19 -15.27
CA ALA A 142 -6.25 14.24 -16.22
C ALA A 142 -5.02 14.71 -17.01
N ALA A 143 -5.25 15.29 -18.19
CA ALA A 143 -4.19 15.89 -18.99
C ALA A 143 -3.41 16.93 -18.18
N ALA A 144 -2.10 17.03 -18.43
CA ALA A 144 -1.32 18.10 -17.84
C ALA A 144 -1.90 19.44 -18.31
N SER A 145 -2.29 20.29 -17.37
CA SER A 145 -2.72 21.64 -17.70
C SER A 145 -1.52 22.50 -18.07
N ALA A 146 -1.75 23.66 -18.69
CA ALA A 146 -0.70 24.56 -19.18
C ALA A 146 0.37 24.89 -18.12
N ALA A 147 1.51 25.41 -18.59
CA ALA A 147 2.63 25.79 -17.74
C ALA A 147 2.17 26.67 -16.55
N GLY A 148 2.42 26.20 -15.32
CA GLY A 148 1.99 26.86 -14.08
C GLY A 148 0.80 26.20 -13.36
N SER A 149 0.22 25.13 -13.91
CA SER A 149 -0.85 24.37 -13.24
C SER A 149 -0.36 23.59 -12.02
N ASN A 150 -1.24 23.41 -11.03
CA ASN A 150 -0.92 22.67 -9.82
C ASN A 150 -0.87 21.16 -10.13
N PRO A 151 0.25 20.45 -9.84
CA PRO A 151 0.36 19.00 -10.07
C PRO A 151 -0.80 18.18 -9.49
N VAL A 152 -1.39 18.67 -8.40
CA VAL A 152 -2.52 18.05 -7.71
C VAL A 152 -3.79 18.01 -8.55
N ASP A 153 -4.00 18.95 -9.48
CA ASP A 153 -5.23 19.04 -10.26
C ASP A 153 -5.46 17.78 -11.11
N ARG A 154 -4.39 17.09 -11.48
CA ARG A 154 -4.45 15.83 -12.23
C ARG A 154 -5.08 14.68 -11.43
N TRP A 155 -5.08 14.81 -10.10
CA TRP A 155 -5.65 13.87 -9.16
C TRP A 155 -7.09 14.20 -8.74
N ALA A 156 -7.68 15.28 -9.25
CA ALA A 156 -8.99 15.77 -8.82
C ALA A 156 -10.09 14.69 -8.82
N ARG A 157 -10.07 13.78 -9.80
CA ARG A 157 -11.01 12.64 -9.89
C ARG A 157 -10.95 11.70 -8.68
N TYR A 158 -9.79 11.58 -8.03
CA TYR A 158 -9.56 10.63 -6.94
C TYR A 158 -9.63 11.26 -5.56
N LEU A 159 -9.67 12.60 -5.50
CA LEU A 159 -9.67 13.33 -4.24
C LEU A 159 -11.07 13.38 -3.64
N ARG A 160 -11.21 12.86 -2.43
CA ARG A 160 -12.36 13.07 -1.54
C ARG A 160 -11.85 13.72 -0.26
N ASP A 161 -12.43 14.84 0.15
CA ASP A 161 -12.02 15.54 1.38
C ASP A 161 -10.50 15.82 1.44
N GLY A 162 -9.90 16.15 0.28
CA GLY A 162 -8.47 16.42 0.17
C GLY A 162 -7.57 15.19 0.28
N LYS A 163 -8.07 13.97 0.08
CA LYS A 163 -7.24 12.75 0.10
C LYS A 163 -7.66 11.74 -0.97
N ILE A 164 -6.66 11.02 -1.48
CA ILE A 164 -6.88 9.74 -2.15
C ILE A 164 -6.98 8.70 -1.04
N SER A 165 -7.93 7.77 -1.12
CA SER A 165 -8.15 6.78 -0.07
C SER A 165 -8.39 5.39 -0.63
N GLY A 166 -8.17 4.40 0.22
CA GLY A 166 -8.24 3.01 -0.17
C GLY A 166 -8.31 2.09 1.04
N ILE A 167 -8.38 0.79 0.77
CA ILE A 167 -8.26 -0.25 1.79
C ILE A 167 -7.18 -1.25 1.40
N LEU A 168 -6.51 -1.81 2.40
CA LEU A 168 -5.61 -2.95 2.27
C LEU A 168 -6.12 -4.06 3.19
N THR A 169 -6.35 -5.26 2.65
CA THR A 169 -6.86 -6.41 3.42
C THR A 169 -6.02 -7.63 3.13
N TRP A 170 -5.77 -8.47 4.14
CA TRP A 170 -5.22 -9.81 3.95
C TRP A 170 -6.30 -10.86 4.12
N GLN A 171 -6.32 -11.87 3.26
CA GLN A 171 -7.24 -13.01 3.35
C GLN A 171 -6.58 -14.21 4.04
#